data_AF-A0A421J9N6-F1
#
_entry.id   AF-A0A421J9N6-F1
#
_cell.length_a   1.000
_cell.length_b   1.000
_cell.length_c   1.000
_cell.angle_alpha   90.00
_cell.angle_beta   90.00
_cell.angle_gamma   90.00
#
_symmetry.space_group_name_H-M   'P 1'
#
loop_
_entity.id
_entity.type
_entity.pdbx_description
1 polymer ?
#
loop_
_entity_poly.entity_id
_entity_poly.type
_entity_poly.pdbx_seq_one_letter_code
_entity_poly.pdbx_strand_id
1 'polypeptide(L)'
;MEQVIYGPNVDINRKKLQHVHDVMSLVLGVGAGVLTLESIWGFLVYTAGLTVTNVVFYIFVCEGRAGAYFRKPVQEIFVDGILGNLAGFVMMWCLVYALVK
;
A
#
# COMPACT_ATOMS: atom_id res chain seq x y z
N MET A 1 -4.54 -23.69 19.58
CA MET A 1 -3.64 -24.39 18.65
C MET A 1 -2.49 -23.44 18.35
N GLU A 2 -1.28 -23.77 18.78
CA GLU A 2 -0.07 -23.00 18.42
C GLU A 2 0.11 -23.13 16.91
N GLN A 3 -0.05 -22.04 16.16
CA GLN A 3 0.14 -22.08 14.71
C GLN A 3 1.63 -22.28 14.44
N VAL A 4 2.00 -23.43 13.90
CA VAL A 4 3.35 -23.68 13.37
C VAL A 4 3.50 -22.85 12.10
N ILE A 5 3.99 -21.64 12.26
CA ILE A 5 4.20 -20.70 11.16
C ILE A 5 5.53 -21.02 10.48
N TYR A 6 5.47 -21.49 9.24
CA TYR A 6 6.67 -21.63 8.40
C TYR A 6 7.16 -20.24 7.97
N GLY A 7 8.35 -19.85 8.44
CA GLY A 7 8.98 -18.55 8.14
C GLY A 7 8.97 -18.17 6.65
N PRO A 8 9.36 -19.06 5.72
CA PRO A 8 9.40 -18.75 4.29
C PRO A 8 8.04 -18.35 3.70
N ASN A 9 6.95 -18.92 4.21
CA ASN A 9 5.60 -18.60 3.72
C ASN A 9 5.17 -17.19 4.14
N VAL A 10 5.57 -16.76 5.34
CA VAL A 10 5.34 -15.39 5.82
C VAL A 10 6.10 -14.39 4.96
N ASP A 11 7.36 -14.69 4.62
CA ASP A 11 8.18 -13.82 3.78
C ASP A 11 7.62 -13.69 2.36
N ILE A 12 7.13 -14.78 1.77
CA ILE A 12 6.47 -14.76 0.45
C ILE A 12 5.19 -13.91 0.51
N ASN A 13 4.38 -14.07 1.55
CA ASN A 13 3.15 -13.29 1.72
C ASN A 13 3.46 -11.80 1.89
N ARG A 14 4.51 -11.45 2.65
CA ARG A 14 4.97 -10.07 2.82
C ARG A 14 5.46 -9.47 1.50
N LYS A 15 6.21 -10.22 0.69
CA LYS A 15 6.66 -9.76 -0.64
C LYS A 15 5.49 -9.49 -1.59
N LYS A 16 4.47 -10.35 -1.60
CA LYS A 16 3.26 -10.14 -2.40
C LYS A 16 2.51 -8.87 -1.98
N LEU A 17 2.35 -8.67 -0.68
CA LEU A 17 1.71 -7.47 -0.13
C LEU A 17 2.51 -6.21 -0.50
N GLN A 18 3.83 -6.24 -0.33
CA GLN A 18 4.70 -5.13 -0.70
C GLN A 18 4.54 -4.78 -2.17
N HIS A 19 4.55 -5.78 -3.06
CA HIS A 19 4.40 -5.55 -4.50
C HIS A 19 3.05 -4.89 -4.84
N VAL A 20 1.97 -5.24 -4.15
CA VAL A 20 0.67 -4.58 -4.33
C VAL A 20 0.75 -3.12 -3.90
N HIS A 21 1.34 -2.82 -2.74
CA HIS A 21 1.50 -1.44 -2.29
C HIS A 21 2.42 -0.63 -3.20
N ASP A 22 3.50 -1.21 -3.70
CA ASP A 22 4.42 -0.56 -4.63
C ASP A 22 3.65 -0.10 -5.88
N VAL A 23 2.91 -1.01 -6.52
CA VAL A 23 2.11 -0.70 -7.72
C VAL A 23 1.04 0.34 -7.44
N MET A 24 0.31 0.19 -6.33
CA MET A 24 -0.76 1.13 -5.97
C MET A 24 -0.23 2.52 -5.64
N SER A 25 0.92 2.63 -4.98
CA SER A 25 1.55 3.91 -4.67
C SER A 25 1.96 4.67 -5.94
N LEU A 26 2.50 3.97 -6.94
CA LEU A 26 2.87 4.54 -8.23
C LEU A 26 1.63 5.02 -9.00
N VAL A 27 0.57 4.19 -9.06
CA VAL A 27 -0.68 4.53 -9.76
C VAL A 27 -1.38 5.72 -9.10
N LEU A 28 -1.44 5.75 -7.77
CA LEU A 28 -1.99 6.90 -7.03
C LEU A 28 -1.15 8.16 -7.26
N GLY A 29 0.18 8.03 -7.36
CA GLY A 29 1.08 9.13 -7.68
C GLY A 29 0.82 9.71 -9.06
N VAL A 30 0.64 8.84 -10.06
CA VAL A 30 0.23 9.26 -11.41
C VAL A 30 -1.11 9.99 -11.37
N GLY A 31 -2.11 9.43 -10.70
CA GLY A 31 -3.43 10.07 -10.56
C GLY A 31 -3.36 11.45 -9.92
N ALA A 32 -2.60 11.59 -8.81
CA ALA A 32 -2.40 12.86 -8.13
C ALA A 32 -1.66 13.89 -9.02
N GLY A 33 -0.68 13.44 -9.80
CA GLY A 33 0.05 14.27 -10.76
C GLY A 33 -0.81 14.77 -11.92
N VAL A 34 -1.63 13.90 -12.52
CA VAL A 34 -2.53 14.28 -13.64
C VAL A 34 -3.58 15.29 -13.18
N LEU A 35 -4.14 15.11 -11.99
CA LEU A 35 -5.12 16.05 -11.42
C LEU A 35 -4.49 17.36 -10.95
N THR A 36 -3.16 17.51 -11.01
CA THR A 36 -2.41 18.68 -10.55
C THR A 36 -2.74 19.08 -9.10
N LEU A 37 -3.04 18.09 -8.25
CA LEU A 37 -3.31 18.35 -6.83
C LEU A 37 -2.04 18.89 -6.17
N GLU A 38 -2.19 19.91 -5.32
CA GLU A 38 -1.09 20.52 -4.60
C GLU A 38 -1.19 20.25 -3.09
N SER A 39 -0.01 20.10 -2.46
CA SER A 39 0.14 20.10 -1.01
C SER A 39 -0.72 19.04 -0.30
N ILE A 40 -1.50 19.42 0.72
CA ILE A 40 -2.24 18.51 1.60
C ILE A 40 -3.20 17.57 0.84
N TRP A 41 -3.72 18.01 -0.31
CA TRP A 41 -4.71 17.25 -1.06
C TRP A 41 -4.13 15.99 -1.70
N GLY A 42 -2.88 16.03 -2.17
CA GLY A 42 -2.22 14.83 -2.70
C GLY A 42 -1.92 13.80 -1.60
N PHE A 43 -1.56 14.24 -0.40
CA PHE A 43 -1.37 13.36 0.75
C PHE A 43 -2.69 12.73 1.23
N LEU A 44 -3.80 13.48 1.18
CA LEU A 44 -5.13 12.93 1.49
C LEU A 44 -5.52 11.84 0.48
N VAL A 45 -5.29 12.08 -0.82
CA VAL A 45 -5.55 11.09 -1.88
C VAL A 45 -4.69 9.85 -1.70
N TYR A 46 -3.42 10.00 -1.36
CA TYR A 46 -2.54 8.87 -1.05
C TYR A 46 -3.06 8.06 0.14
N THR A 47 -3.33 8.72 1.26
CA THR A 47 -3.72 8.04 2.52
C THR A 47 -5.08 7.35 2.37
N ALA A 48 -6.05 8.01 1.72
CA ALA A 48 -7.35 7.43 1.44
C ALA A 48 -7.24 6.26 0.45
N GLY A 49 -6.50 6.44 -0.67
CA GLY A 49 -6.33 5.41 -1.69
C GLY A 49 -5.60 4.17 -1.19
N LEU A 50 -4.55 4.34 -0.38
CA LEU A 50 -3.84 3.21 0.23
C LEU A 50 -4.70 2.51 1.29
N THR A 51 -5.47 3.26 2.08
CA THR A 51 -6.40 2.67 3.06
C THR A 51 -7.47 1.83 2.36
N VAL A 52 -8.05 2.33 1.27
CA VAL A 52 -9.00 1.57 0.45
C VAL A 52 -8.33 0.31 -0.12
N THR A 53 -7.11 0.41 -0.63
CA THR A 53 -6.33 -0.73 -1.12
C THR A 53 -6.15 -1.79 -0.02
N ASN A 54 -5.79 -1.38 1.20
CA ASN A 54 -5.64 -2.28 2.34
C ASN A 54 -6.95 -2.98 2.71
N VAL A 55 -8.07 -2.24 2.69
CA VAL A 55 -9.40 -2.80 2.96
C VAL A 55 -9.80 -3.80 1.87
N VAL A 56 -9.58 -3.46 0.60
CA VAL A 56 -9.85 -4.36 -0.53
C VAL A 56 -8.97 -5.62 -0.42
N PHE A 57 -7.68 -5.46 -0.12
CA PHE A 57 -6.78 -6.59 0.07
C PHE A 57 -7.22 -7.49 1.23
N TYR A 58 -7.65 -6.89 2.35
CA TYR A 58 -8.17 -7.62 3.50
C TYR A 58 -9.44 -8.44 3.17
N ILE A 59 -10.36 -7.87 2.39
CA ILE A 59 -11.63 -8.53 2.04
C ILE A 59 -11.41 -9.62 1.01
N PHE A 60 -10.68 -9.33 -0.08
CA PHE A 60 -10.54 -10.24 -1.21
C PHE A 60 -9.46 -11.30 -1.04
N VAL A 61 -8.33 -10.98 -0.40
CA VAL A 61 -7.17 -11.89 -0.34
C VAL A 61 -7.10 -12.61 1.00
N CYS A 62 -7.44 -11.94 2.10
CA CYS A 62 -7.39 -12.55 3.42
C CYS A 62 -8.68 -13.30 3.79
N GLU A 63 -9.77 -13.20 3.01
CA GLU A 63 -11.09 -13.81 3.27
C GLU A 63 -11.57 -13.61 4.74
N GLY A 64 -11.20 -12.48 5.36
CA GLY A 64 -11.49 -12.20 6.77
C GLY A 64 -10.66 -12.96 7.82
N ARG A 65 -9.63 -13.73 7.43
CA ARG A 65 -8.71 -14.48 8.30
C ARG A 65 -7.28 -13.93 8.29
N ALA A 66 -7.11 -12.63 8.50
CA ALA A 66 -5.77 -12.02 8.53
C ALA A 66 -4.83 -12.58 9.64
N GLY A 67 -5.40 -13.15 10.71
CA GLY A 67 -4.62 -13.77 11.79
C GLY A 67 -4.00 -15.13 11.46
N ALA A 68 -4.37 -15.77 10.32
CA ALA A 68 -3.77 -17.03 9.90
C ALA A 68 -2.58 -16.85 8.94
N TYR A 69 -2.45 -15.67 8.32
CA TYR A 69 -1.44 -15.40 7.29
C TYR A 69 -0.33 -14.44 7.76
N PHE A 70 -0.61 -13.60 8.77
CA PHE A 70 0.30 -12.58 9.26
C PHE A 70 0.42 -12.61 10.78
N ARG A 71 1.65 -12.43 11.28
CA ARG A 71 1.96 -12.49 12.72
C ARG A 71 1.43 -11.26 13.47
N LYS A 72 1.35 -10.11 12.78
CA LYS A 72 0.73 -8.85 13.24
C LYS A 72 0.04 -8.12 12.08
N PRO A 73 -1.19 -8.52 11.71
CA PRO A 73 -1.83 -8.05 10.48
C PRO A 73 -2.04 -6.53 10.45
N VAL A 74 -2.37 -5.89 11.57
CA VAL A 74 -2.65 -4.44 11.57
C VAL A 74 -1.36 -3.62 11.39
N GLN A 75 -0.27 -4.01 12.05
CA GLN A 75 0.98 -3.24 12.03
C GLN A 75 1.74 -3.42 10.70
N GLU A 76 1.79 -4.65 10.17
CA GLU A 76 2.51 -4.94 8.92
C GLU A 76 1.75 -4.41 7.69
N ILE A 77 0.42 -4.46 7.70
CA ILE A 77 -0.38 -4.02 6.55
C ILE A 77 -0.54 -2.49 6.51
N PHE A 78 -0.85 -1.86 7.65
CA PHE A 78 -1.10 -0.40 7.66
C PHE A 78 0.19 0.42 7.81
N VAL A 79 1.03 0.14 8.80
CA VAL A 79 2.12 1.06 9.16
C VAL A 79 3.32 0.91 8.22
N ASP A 80 3.78 -0.32 8.00
CA ASP A 80 4.90 -0.61 7.11
C ASP A 80 4.57 -0.28 5.66
N GLY A 81 3.34 -0.59 5.23
CA GLY A 81 2.85 -0.30 3.89
C GLY A 81 2.79 1.20 3.57
N ILE A 82 2.20 2.01 4.45
CA ILE A 82 2.00 3.44 4.20
C ILE A 82 3.33 4.20 4.19
N LEU A 83 4.22 3.91 5.15
CA LEU A 83 5.50 4.62 5.27
C LEU A 83 6.51 4.17 4.21
N GLY A 84 6.57 2.86 3.94
CA GLY A 84 7.51 2.30 2.97
C GLY A 84 7.24 2.75 1.52
N ASN A 85 5.98 3.01 1.18
CA ASN A 85 5.56 3.32 -0.18
C ASN A 85 5.37 4.82 -0.46
N LEU A 86 5.50 5.67 0.57
CA LEU A 86 5.29 7.12 0.45
C LEU A 86 6.29 7.75 -0.52
N ALA A 87 7.55 7.32 -0.47
CA ALA A 87 8.60 7.82 -1.34
C ALA A 87 8.31 7.52 -2.83
N GLY A 88 7.78 6.33 -3.14
CA GLY A 88 7.39 5.95 -4.50
C GLY A 88 6.21 6.79 -5.02
N PHE A 89 5.22 7.04 -4.16
CA PHE A 89 4.10 7.94 -4.47
C PHE A 89 4.58 9.37 -4.78
N VAL A 90 5.38 9.97 -3.88
CA VAL A 90 5.86 11.36 -4.05
C VAL A 90 6.72 11.50 -5.31
N MET A 91 7.57 10.51 -5.60
CA MET A 91 8.38 10.48 -6.82
C MET A 91 7.50 10.53 -8.08
N MET A 92 6.50 9.65 -8.20
CA MET A 92 5.62 9.63 -9.36
C MET A 92 4.72 10.86 -9.46
N TRP A 93 4.25 11.37 -8.32
CA TRP A 93 3.45 12.58 -8.28
C TRP A 93 4.23 13.78 -8.81
N CYS A 94 5.46 14.01 -8.34
CA CYS A 94 6.32 15.08 -8.85
C CYS A 94 6.64 14.91 -10.34
N LEU A 95 6.98 13.69 -10.78
CA LEU A 95 7.31 13.39 -12.17
C LEU A 95 6.14 13.72 -13.11
N VAL A 96 4.94 13.24 -12.80
CA VAL A 96 3.77 13.44 -13.66
C VAL A 96 3.27 14.88 -13.59
N TYR A 97 3.32 15.52 -12.42
CA TYR A 97 2.98 16.94 -12.30
C TYR A 97 3.87 17.81 -13.20
N ALA A 98 5.19 17.55 -13.22
CA ALA A 98 6.14 18.26 -14.07
C ALA A 98 6.02 17.91 -15.56
N LEU A 99 5.40 16.78 -15.91
CA LEU A 99 5.18 16.39 -17.31
C LEU A 99 3.93 17.07 -17.90
N VAL A 100 2.91 17.30 -17.07
CA VAL A 100 1.64 17.91 -17.49
C VAL A 100 1.73 19.44 -17.54
N LYS A 101 2.62 20.04 -16.77
CA LYS A 101 2.80 21.49 -16.63
C LYS A 101 4.05 21.98 -17.36
#